data_AF-A0A378N0K8-F1
#
_entry.id   AF-A0A378N0K8-F1
#
_cell.length_a   1.000
_cell.length_b   1.000
_cell.length_c   1.000
_cell.angle_alpha   90.00
_cell.angle_beta   90.00
_cell.angle_gamma   90.00
#
_symmetry.space_group_name_H-M   'P 1'
#
loop_
_entity.id
_entity.type
_entity.pdbx_description
1 polymer ?
#
loop_
_entity_poly.entity_id
_entity_poly.type
_entity_poly.pdbx_seq_one_letter_code
_entity_poly.pdbx_strand_id
1 'polypeptide(L)'
;MVFDNLPPVPFNISVERLTEDSNSQRLQNGTIWSSYTEIIDTEFTYPNSAVAGISFDSEYFNNIPTRNYLIKAKKVKVPSNYDPVKRTYTGFWDGTFKVAWTNNPAWEIYDLAPILSKMLGVEISFDKWALYDVSRYCDQLVPDGMGGQEPRFTCDVWLTEVKTAYDLLNDFCSVFRAIPIWTGTEVSVIIDRPRDPVWTYTNANVVSGFERSYSARKSRHNAVQVTYSDKTNGYESAIEYVSDDEEIKKHGLNLSQITAFGCTSRDKHTVPVNGF
;
A
#
# COMPACT_ATOMS: atom_id res chain seq x y z
N MET A 1 -0.70 -43.33 -16.32
CA MET A 1 -1.18 -44.35 -15.38
C MET A 1 -0.71 -43.91 -14.00
N VAL A 2 -1.63 -43.80 -13.03
CA VAL A 2 -1.28 -43.42 -11.65
C VAL A 2 -1.21 -44.71 -10.83
N PHE A 3 -0.15 -44.86 -10.04
CA PHE A 3 0.08 -46.02 -9.19
C PHE A 3 0.03 -45.58 -7.73
N ASP A 4 -1.03 -45.95 -7.00
CA ASP A 4 -1.27 -45.46 -5.63
C ASP A 4 -0.64 -46.32 -4.52
N ASN A 5 -0.10 -47.51 -4.87
CA ASN A 5 0.39 -48.49 -3.91
C ASN A 5 1.83 -48.93 -4.25
N LEU A 6 2.78 -48.04 -4.01
CA LEU A 6 4.22 -48.27 -4.26
C LEU A 6 4.92 -48.83 -3.02
N PRO A 7 5.96 -49.67 -3.19
CA PRO A 7 6.80 -50.15 -2.09
C PRO A 7 7.61 -49.00 -1.45
N PRO A 8 8.04 -49.14 -0.18
CA PRO A 8 8.85 -48.14 0.49
C PRO A 8 10.17 -47.90 -0.24
N VAL A 9 10.58 -46.64 -0.34
CA VAL A 9 11.83 -46.23 -1.01
C VAL A 9 13.07 -46.82 -0.32
N PRO A 10 14.13 -47.20 -1.08
CA PRO A 10 14.27 -47.09 -2.53
C PRO A 10 13.69 -48.30 -3.30
N PHE A 11 13.06 -48.03 -4.46
CA PHE A 11 12.57 -49.05 -5.40
C PHE A 11 13.02 -48.75 -6.84
N ASN A 12 13.00 -49.76 -7.71
CA ASN A 12 13.37 -49.65 -9.12
C ASN A 12 12.14 -49.77 -10.01
N ILE A 13 12.07 -48.96 -11.08
CA ILE A 13 11.03 -49.05 -12.11
C ILE A 13 11.64 -49.71 -13.35
N SER A 14 11.06 -50.83 -13.78
CA SER A 14 11.41 -51.51 -15.04
C SER A 14 10.22 -51.48 -15.99
N VAL A 15 10.46 -51.08 -17.24
CA VAL A 15 9.47 -51.09 -18.31
C VAL A 15 9.81 -52.23 -19.25
N GLU A 16 8.93 -53.21 -19.35
CA GLU A 16 9.07 -54.34 -20.27
C GLU A 16 7.97 -54.32 -21.31
N ARG A 17 8.36 -54.50 -22.58
CA ARG A 17 7.41 -54.67 -23.67
C ARG A 17 7.05 -56.15 -23.78
N LEU A 18 5.79 -56.49 -23.50
CA LEU A 18 5.30 -57.88 -23.52
C LEU A 18 4.98 -58.42 -24.93
N THR A 19 5.00 -57.56 -25.94
CA THR A 19 4.67 -57.91 -27.33
C THR A 19 5.91 -58.00 -28.22
N GLU A 20 5.93 -59.02 -29.08
CA GLU A 20 6.99 -59.23 -30.06
C GLU A 20 6.95 -58.15 -31.17
N ASP A 21 8.11 -57.87 -31.77
CA ASP A 21 8.19 -56.93 -32.89
C ASP A 21 7.48 -57.47 -34.13
N SER A 22 6.89 -56.56 -34.90
CA SER A 22 6.30 -56.92 -36.19
C SER A 22 7.40 -57.32 -37.16
N ASN A 23 7.25 -58.48 -37.80
CA ASN A 23 8.18 -58.98 -38.82
C ASN A 23 8.00 -58.29 -40.20
N SER A 24 7.12 -57.28 -40.29
CA SER A 24 6.83 -56.57 -41.54
C SER A 24 7.69 -55.31 -41.68
N GLN A 25 8.38 -55.14 -42.82
CA GLN A 25 9.12 -53.92 -43.16
C GLN A 25 8.24 -52.65 -43.24
N ARG A 26 6.91 -52.79 -43.22
CA ARG A 26 5.96 -51.66 -43.33
C ARG A 26 5.53 -51.10 -41.97
N LEU A 27 5.90 -51.74 -40.86
CA LEU A 27 5.42 -51.36 -39.52
C LEU A 27 6.60 -51.36 -38.54
N GLN A 28 6.96 -50.18 -38.02
CA GLN A 28 7.99 -50.04 -36.99
C GLN A 28 7.32 -49.74 -35.65
N ASN A 29 7.49 -50.66 -34.69
CA ASN A 29 6.89 -50.52 -33.36
C ASN A 29 7.89 -49.83 -32.41
N GLY A 30 7.75 -48.51 -32.25
CA GLY A 30 8.53 -47.74 -31.28
C GLY A 30 7.85 -47.69 -29.92
N THR A 31 8.48 -48.23 -28.88
CA THR A 31 8.08 -47.97 -27.48
C THR A 31 9.04 -46.96 -26.88
N ILE A 32 8.54 -45.78 -26.53
CA ILE A 32 9.34 -44.69 -25.95
C ILE A 32 8.81 -44.42 -24.55
N TRP A 33 9.68 -44.58 -23.55
CA TRP A 33 9.43 -44.11 -22.20
C TRP A 33 9.87 -42.65 -22.10
N SER A 34 8.96 -41.74 -21.78
CA SER A 34 9.24 -40.31 -21.76
C SER A 34 9.67 -39.82 -20.37
N SER A 35 8.84 -40.06 -19.35
CA SER A 35 9.11 -39.63 -17.98
C SER A 35 8.16 -40.32 -17.00
N TYR A 36 8.54 -40.32 -15.72
CA TYR A 36 7.60 -40.49 -14.61
C TYR A 36 7.69 -39.25 -13.72
N THR A 37 6.58 -38.93 -13.07
CA THR A 37 6.51 -37.85 -12.08
C THR A 37 6.05 -38.47 -10.78
N GLU A 38 6.86 -38.33 -9.74
CA GLU A 38 6.47 -38.67 -8.38
C GLU A 38 5.75 -37.47 -7.76
N ILE A 39 4.56 -37.70 -7.22
CA ILE A 39 3.82 -36.69 -6.46
C ILE A 39 3.91 -37.10 -4.99
N ILE A 40 4.71 -36.36 -4.22
CA ILE A 40 4.83 -36.55 -2.77
C ILE A 40 3.94 -35.50 -2.11
N ASP A 41 2.78 -35.91 -1.61
CA ASP A 41 1.92 -35.04 -0.83
C ASP A 41 2.56 -34.82 0.55
N THR A 42 3.07 -33.61 0.78
CA THR A 42 3.60 -33.19 2.08
C THR A 42 2.80 -32.01 2.59
N GLU A 43 2.33 -32.09 3.84
CA GLU A 43 1.66 -30.97 4.49
C GLU A 43 2.69 -29.92 4.92
N PHE A 44 2.85 -28.88 4.11
CA PHE A 44 3.66 -27.72 4.48
C PHE A 44 2.78 -26.63 5.09
N THR A 45 3.16 -26.14 6.28
CA THR A 45 2.59 -24.90 6.83
C THR A 45 3.41 -23.71 6.37
N TYR A 46 2.81 -22.84 5.55
CA TYR A 46 3.40 -21.56 5.14
C TYR A 46 2.81 -20.43 5.99
N PRO A 47 3.46 -20.02 7.10
CA PRO A 47 2.94 -18.96 7.95
C PRO A 47 2.85 -17.64 7.17
N ASN A 48 1.76 -16.88 7.39
CA ASN A 48 1.45 -15.63 6.71
C ASN A 48 1.20 -15.75 5.18
N SER A 49 0.92 -16.95 4.68
CA SER A 49 0.48 -17.14 3.29
C SER A 49 -1.01 -17.48 3.25
N ALA A 50 -1.72 -16.93 2.27
CA ALA A 50 -3.10 -17.29 1.96
C ALA A 50 -3.16 -17.79 0.51
N VAL A 51 -3.77 -18.95 0.29
CA VAL A 51 -3.95 -19.53 -1.04
C VAL A 51 -5.44 -19.44 -1.39
N ALA A 52 -5.74 -18.83 -2.53
CA ALA A 52 -7.09 -18.77 -3.09
C ALA A 52 -7.11 -19.54 -4.42
N GLY A 53 -7.94 -20.58 -4.48
CA GLY A 53 -8.20 -21.36 -5.69
C GLY A 53 -9.60 -21.11 -6.21
N ILE A 54 -9.73 -20.96 -7.53
CA ILE A 54 -11.03 -20.94 -8.22
C ILE A 54 -10.98 -22.04 -9.26
N SER A 55 -11.97 -22.93 -9.25
CA SER A 55 -12.16 -23.93 -10.29
C SER A 55 -13.30 -23.46 -11.20
N PHE A 56 -13.07 -23.50 -12.50
CA PHE A 56 -14.07 -23.21 -13.53
C PHE A 56 -13.90 -24.21 -14.66
N ASP A 57 -15.00 -24.49 -15.35
CA ASP A 57 -15.00 -25.40 -16.48
C ASP A 57 -14.28 -24.76 -17.68
N SER A 58 -13.35 -25.51 -18.27
CA SER A 58 -12.60 -25.12 -19.46
C SER A 58 -13.49 -24.86 -20.67
N GLU A 59 -14.72 -25.40 -20.71
CA GLU A 59 -15.66 -25.15 -21.81
C GLU A 59 -16.09 -23.68 -21.91
N TYR A 60 -16.15 -22.95 -20.80
CA TYR A 60 -16.57 -21.54 -20.77
C TYR A 60 -15.41 -20.54 -20.92
N PHE A 61 -14.16 -20.99 -20.75
CA PHE A 61 -12.97 -20.13 -20.76
C PHE A 61 -11.83 -20.75 -21.57
N ASN A 62 -11.59 -20.21 -22.78
CA ASN A 62 -10.47 -20.63 -23.64
C ASN A 62 -9.08 -20.22 -23.11
N ASN A 63 -9.01 -19.30 -22.14
CA ASN A 63 -7.76 -18.83 -21.53
C ASN A 63 -7.92 -18.73 -20.00
N ILE A 64 -6.80 -18.81 -19.27
CA ILE A 64 -6.78 -18.56 -17.83
C ILE A 64 -7.27 -17.12 -17.57
N PRO A 65 -8.37 -16.92 -16.82
CA PRO A 65 -8.90 -15.59 -16.57
C PRO A 65 -8.00 -14.81 -15.61
N THR A 66 -7.84 -13.52 -15.89
CA THR A 66 -7.23 -12.57 -14.95
C THR A 66 -8.12 -12.42 -13.73
N ARG A 67 -7.51 -12.45 -12.53
CA ARG A 67 -8.24 -12.41 -11.24
C ARG A 67 -7.72 -11.25 -10.41
N ASN A 68 -8.64 -10.43 -9.91
CA ASN A 68 -8.37 -9.36 -8.97
C ASN A 68 -9.02 -9.71 -7.63
N TYR A 69 -8.28 -9.54 -6.53
CA TYR A 69 -8.76 -9.85 -5.19
C TYR A 69 -8.65 -8.63 -4.29
N LEU A 70 -9.71 -8.33 -3.54
CA LEU A 70 -9.67 -7.36 -2.46
C LEU A 70 -9.31 -8.08 -1.17
N ILE A 71 -8.08 -7.87 -0.69
CA ILE A 71 -7.56 -8.55 0.50
C ILE A 71 -7.31 -7.58 1.65
N LYS A 72 -7.70 -8.00 2.86
CA LYS A 72 -7.23 -7.39 4.11
C LYS A 72 -5.96 -8.11 4.52
N ALA A 73 -4.82 -7.57 4.11
CA ALA A 73 -3.53 -8.24 4.26
C ALA A 73 -3.02 -8.23 5.70
N LYS A 74 -2.05 -7.36 6.02
CA LYS A 74 -1.33 -7.39 7.29
C LYS A 74 -2.22 -6.87 8.43
N LYS A 75 -2.15 -7.54 9.59
CA LYS A 75 -2.66 -6.99 10.86
C LYS A 75 -1.52 -6.27 11.55
N VAL A 76 -1.80 -5.08 12.07
CA VAL A 76 -0.82 -4.21 12.71
C VAL A 76 -1.18 -3.99 14.17
N LYS A 77 -0.24 -3.42 14.93
CA LYS A 77 -0.49 -2.99 16.30
C LYS A 77 -1.30 -1.70 16.29
N VAL A 78 -2.48 -1.74 16.88
CA VAL A 78 -3.37 -0.59 17.04
C VAL A 78 -3.71 -0.37 18.53
N PRO A 79 -4.11 0.83 18.96
CA PRO A 79 -4.50 1.09 20.35
C PRO A 79 -5.59 0.12 20.82
N SER A 80 -5.49 -0.33 22.06
CA SER A 80 -6.47 -1.22 22.69
C SER A 80 -7.90 -0.65 22.63
N ASN A 81 -8.05 0.66 22.76
CA ASN A 81 -9.31 1.38 22.75
C ASN A 81 -9.86 1.75 21.36
N TYR A 82 -9.13 1.44 20.29
CA TYR A 82 -9.51 1.79 18.91
C TYR A 82 -10.26 0.65 18.21
N ASP A 83 -11.43 0.95 17.64
CA ASP A 83 -12.13 0.05 16.72
C ASP A 83 -11.78 0.44 15.27
N PRO A 84 -10.98 -0.34 14.53
CA PRO A 84 -10.54 0.01 13.18
C PRO A 84 -11.63 -0.10 12.12
N VAL A 85 -12.72 -0.85 12.39
CA VAL A 85 -13.83 -0.99 11.44
C VAL A 85 -14.77 0.20 11.58
N LYS A 86 -15.11 0.57 12.82
CA LYS A 86 -15.97 1.73 13.10
C LYS A 86 -15.22 3.06 13.13
N ARG A 87 -13.88 3.02 13.22
CA ARG A 87 -12.99 4.17 13.40
C ARG A 87 -13.32 4.99 14.65
N THR A 88 -13.67 4.29 15.73
CA THR A 88 -14.06 4.92 17.00
C THR A 88 -13.05 4.61 18.09
N TYR A 89 -12.90 5.56 19.02
CA TYR A 89 -11.99 5.46 20.17
C TYR A 89 -12.83 5.47 21.44
N THR A 90 -12.66 4.46 22.28
CA THR A 90 -13.52 4.23 23.46
C THR A 90 -12.79 4.46 24.77
N GLY A 91 -13.14 5.51 25.50
CA GLY A 91 -12.44 5.87 26.73
C GLY A 91 -11.00 6.34 26.51
N PHE A 92 -10.25 6.45 27.61
CA PHE A 92 -8.84 6.88 27.57
C PHE A 92 -7.93 5.73 27.14
N TRP A 93 -6.92 6.05 26.34
CA TRP A 93 -5.93 5.05 25.94
C TRP A 93 -4.80 4.97 26.97
N ASP A 94 -4.58 3.77 27.51
CA ASP A 94 -3.54 3.48 28.51
C ASP A 94 -2.15 3.23 27.91
N GLY A 95 -2.00 3.34 26.59
CA GLY A 95 -0.75 3.08 25.89
C GLY A 95 -0.53 1.62 25.47
N THR A 96 -1.51 0.73 25.68
CA THR A 96 -1.45 -0.69 25.30
C THR A 96 -1.96 -0.94 23.88
N PHE A 97 -1.47 -2.00 23.23
CA PHE A 97 -1.81 -2.32 21.85
C PHE A 97 -2.56 -3.65 21.74
N LYS A 98 -3.44 -3.74 20.73
CA LYS A 98 -4.03 -5.00 20.22
C LYS A 98 -3.67 -5.17 18.75
N VAL A 99 -3.75 -6.40 18.25
CA VAL A 99 -3.46 -6.70 16.84
C VAL A 99 -4.77 -6.71 16.05
N ALA A 100 -4.90 -5.82 15.09
CA ALA A 100 -6.07 -5.75 14.21
C ALA A 100 -5.68 -5.24 12.81
N TRP A 101 -6.54 -5.52 11.84
CA TRP A 101 -6.42 -4.88 10.53
C TRP A 101 -6.93 -3.44 10.61
N THR A 102 -6.21 -2.50 10.01
CA THR A 102 -6.62 -1.10 9.85
C THR A 102 -6.16 -0.62 8.47
N ASN A 103 -6.65 0.54 8.08
CA ASN A 103 -6.13 1.31 6.95
C ASN A 103 -5.96 2.78 7.36
N ASN A 104 -5.70 3.01 8.65
CA ASN A 104 -5.31 4.30 9.20
C ASN A 104 -3.79 4.48 9.04
N PRO A 105 -3.32 5.49 8.29
CA PRO A 105 -1.90 5.66 7.97
C PRO A 105 -0.99 5.78 9.20
N ALA A 106 -1.49 6.33 10.31
CA ALA A 106 -0.69 6.52 11.52
C ALA A 106 -0.22 5.18 12.11
N TRP A 107 -1.09 4.17 12.10
CA TRP A 107 -0.77 2.83 12.62
C TRP A 107 -0.01 1.98 11.61
N GLU A 108 -0.23 2.20 10.32
CA GLU A 108 0.59 1.59 9.27
C GLU A 108 2.06 2.03 9.37
N ILE A 109 2.32 3.32 9.60
CA ILE A 109 3.70 3.82 9.84
C ILE A 109 4.30 3.22 11.11
N TYR A 110 3.53 3.14 12.19
CA TYR A 110 4.01 2.55 13.44
C TYR A 110 4.53 1.12 13.23
N ASP A 111 3.86 0.36 12.36
CA ASP A 111 4.24 -1.01 12.00
C ASP A 111 5.47 -1.09 11.07
N LEU A 112 5.87 0.03 10.43
CA LEU A 112 7.10 0.11 9.64
C LEU A 112 8.36 0.21 10.51
N ALA A 113 8.28 0.58 11.79
CA ALA A 113 9.47 0.77 12.65
C ALA A 113 10.45 -0.42 12.62
N PRO A 114 10.02 -1.69 12.76
CA PRO A 114 10.93 -2.83 12.67
C PRO A 114 11.58 -3.00 11.29
N ILE A 115 10.85 -2.66 10.22
CA ILE A 115 11.32 -2.75 8.84
C ILE A 115 12.38 -1.66 8.60
N LEU A 116 12.07 -0.42 8.96
CA LEU A 116 12.99 0.72 8.86
C LEU A 116 14.24 0.49 9.70
N SER A 117 14.09 -0.06 10.91
CA SER A 117 15.22 -0.39 11.77
C SER A 117 16.17 -1.40 11.12
N LYS A 118 15.61 -2.44 10.49
CA LYS A 118 16.39 -3.44 9.75
C LYS A 118 17.07 -2.84 8.52
N MET A 119 16.41 -1.94 7.80
CA MET A 119 16.96 -1.30 6.60
C MET A 119 18.08 -0.31 6.93
N LEU A 120 17.96 0.42 8.05
CA LEU A 120 18.92 1.45 8.47
C LEU A 120 20.03 0.91 9.37
N GLY A 121 19.87 -0.29 9.94
CA GLY A 121 20.82 -0.88 10.88
C GLY A 121 20.86 -0.20 12.25
N VAL A 122 19.87 0.64 12.56
CA VAL A 122 19.71 1.37 13.83
C VAL A 122 18.28 1.22 14.28
N GLU A 123 18.04 1.10 15.59
CA GLU A 123 16.69 1.02 16.14
C GLU A 123 15.93 2.34 15.90
N ILE A 124 14.81 2.24 15.19
CA ILE A 124 13.86 3.32 14.95
C ILE A 124 12.59 3.01 15.72
N SER A 125 12.21 3.95 16.57
CA SER A 125 10.93 3.95 17.27
C SER A 125 10.13 5.19 16.86
N PHE A 126 8.81 5.11 16.95
CA PHE A 126 7.92 6.24 16.72
C PHE A 126 7.26 6.68 18.02
N ASP A 127 7.07 7.99 18.15
CA ASP A 127 6.28 8.58 19.24
C ASP A 127 4.82 8.14 19.12
N LYS A 128 4.45 7.18 19.96
CA LYS A 128 3.11 6.59 19.96
C LYS A 128 2.02 7.58 20.38
N TRP A 129 2.35 8.61 21.16
CA TRP A 129 1.38 9.60 21.62
C TRP A 129 1.07 10.62 20.53
N ALA A 130 2.10 11.11 19.84
CA ALA A 130 1.91 11.95 18.65
C ALA A 130 1.12 11.19 17.57
N LEU A 131 1.47 9.92 17.31
CA LEU A 131 0.73 9.10 16.35
C LEU A 131 -0.71 8.84 16.78
N TYR A 132 -0.99 8.70 18.08
CA TYR A 132 -2.37 8.58 18.56
C TYR A 132 -3.19 9.83 18.26
N ASP A 133 -2.65 11.02 18.49
CA ASP A 133 -3.34 12.27 18.16
C ASP A 133 -3.58 12.43 16.66
N VAL A 134 -2.57 12.08 15.85
CA VAL A 134 -2.69 12.09 14.39
C VAL A 134 -3.72 11.07 13.90
N SER A 135 -3.74 9.86 14.48
CA SER A 135 -4.66 8.79 14.09
C SER A 135 -6.12 9.21 14.22
N ARG A 136 -6.46 9.95 15.29
CA ARG A 136 -7.80 10.51 15.52
C ARG A 136 -8.16 11.57 14.48
N TYR A 137 -7.19 12.35 14.03
CA TYR A 137 -7.40 13.33 12.96
C TYR A 137 -7.62 12.65 11.61
N CYS A 138 -6.88 11.58 11.31
CA CYS A 138 -7.06 10.78 10.09
C CYS A 138 -8.43 10.09 10.03
N ASP A 139 -8.97 9.67 11.19
CA ASP A 139 -10.28 9.02 11.31
C ASP A 139 -11.46 9.99 11.36
N GLN A 140 -11.22 11.30 11.41
CA GLN A 140 -12.31 12.28 11.38
C GLN A 140 -13.08 12.17 10.06
N LEU A 141 -14.40 12.06 10.15
CA LEU A 141 -15.26 12.04 8.98
C LEU A 141 -15.30 13.43 8.32
N VAL A 142 -15.07 13.44 7.01
CA VAL A 142 -15.16 14.61 6.13
C VAL A 142 -16.14 14.31 5.00
N PRO A 143 -16.82 15.33 4.43
CA PRO A 143 -17.68 15.13 3.28
C PRO A 143 -16.91 14.59 2.07
N ASP A 144 -17.46 13.60 1.39
CA ASP A 144 -16.86 12.91 0.23
C ASP A 144 -17.18 13.58 -1.13
N GLY A 145 -17.64 14.84 -1.11
CA GLY A 145 -18.05 15.56 -2.32
C GLY A 145 -19.30 15.03 -3.05
N MET A 146 -19.78 13.83 -2.71
CA MET A 146 -20.91 13.13 -3.34
C MET A 146 -22.13 12.98 -2.41
N GLY A 147 -22.09 13.59 -1.23
CA GLY A 147 -23.21 13.63 -0.27
C GLY A 147 -23.11 12.60 0.86
N GLY A 148 -22.00 11.86 0.95
CA GLY A 148 -21.65 10.97 2.04
C GLY A 148 -20.55 11.55 2.95
N GLN A 149 -20.03 10.69 3.81
CA GLN A 149 -18.90 11.00 4.68
C GLN A 149 -17.84 9.91 4.57
N GLU A 150 -16.59 10.31 4.46
CA GLU A 150 -15.43 9.41 4.46
C GLU A 150 -14.40 9.82 5.50
N PRO A 151 -13.56 8.89 6.01
CA PRO A 151 -12.43 9.25 6.85
C PRO A 151 -11.46 10.16 6.09
N ARG A 152 -10.95 11.19 6.78
CA ARG A 152 -10.06 12.22 6.22
C ARG A 152 -8.85 11.63 5.49
N PHE A 153 -8.16 10.67 6.09
CA PHE A 153 -7.01 10.02 5.47
C PHE A 153 -7.07 8.50 5.64
N THR A 154 -6.73 7.78 4.57
CA THR A 154 -6.66 6.31 4.54
C THR A 154 -5.45 5.87 3.74
N CYS A 155 -4.81 4.79 4.16
CA CYS A 155 -3.65 4.23 3.48
C CYS A 155 -3.95 2.79 3.07
N ASP A 156 -4.07 2.56 1.77
CA ASP A 156 -4.19 1.24 1.17
C ASP A 156 -3.03 1.08 0.18
N VAL A 157 -1.96 0.40 0.61
CA VAL A 157 -0.71 0.27 -0.16
C VAL A 157 -0.37 -1.19 -0.38
N TRP A 158 0.09 -1.50 -1.59
CA TRP A 158 0.78 -2.74 -1.92
C TRP A 158 2.22 -2.42 -2.31
N LEU A 159 3.19 -2.87 -1.50
CA LEU A 159 4.61 -2.62 -1.72
C LEU A 159 5.25 -3.76 -2.52
N THR A 160 5.58 -3.51 -3.78
CA THR A 160 6.31 -4.45 -4.66
C THR A 160 7.70 -3.96 -5.04
N GLU A 161 7.91 -2.66 -5.01
CA GLU A 161 9.15 -2.02 -5.46
C GLU A 161 10.17 -1.88 -4.33
N VAL A 162 11.44 -1.96 -4.68
CA VAL A 162 12.54 -1.71 -3.75
C VAL A 162 12.70 -0.20 -3.58
N LYS A 163 12.60 0.28 -2.34
CA LYS A 163 12.77 1.70 -1.98
C LYS A 163 13.77 1.85 -0.85
N THR A 164 14.37 3.04 -0.74
CA THR A 164 15.19 3.36 0.44
C THR A 164 14.29 3.55 1.66
N ALA A 165 14.84 3.37 2.86
CA ALA A 165 14.08 3.55 4.10
C ALA A 165 13.53 4.98 4.26
N TYR A 166 14.29 5.97 3.81
CA TYR A 166 13.89 7.38 3.87
C TYR A 166 12.75 7.69 2.90
N ASP A 167 12.85 7.21 1.66
CA ASP A 167 11.79 7.40 0.66
C ASP A 167 10.51 6.69 1.09
N LEU A 168 10.63 5.46 1.62
CA LEU A 168 9.50 4.72 2.16
C LEU A 168 8.80 5.49 3.30
N LEU A 169 9.57 6.05 4.23
CA LEU A 169 9.00 6.84 5.32
C LEU A 169 8.28 8.09 4.81
N ASN A 170 8.86 8.81 3.84
CA ASN A 170 8.26 10.01 3.26
C ASN A 170 7.00 9.68 2.46
N ASP A 171 7.00 8.59 1.70
CA ASP A 171 5.84 8.13 0.94
C ASP A 171 4.64 7.91 1.88
N PHE A 172 4.85 7.21 3.00
CA PHE A 172 3.80 7.02 3.99
C PHE A 172 3.38 8.32 4.67
N CYS A 173 4.32 9.21 5.02
CA CYS A 173 4.01 10.51 5.62
C CYS A 173 3.19 11.40 4.66
N SER A 174 3.42 11.28 3.35
CA SER A 174 2.72 12.07 2.33
C SER A 174 1.20 11.82 2.32
N VAL A 175 0.76 10.60 2.67
CA VAL A 175 -0.66 10.18 2.66
C VAL A 175 -1.55 11.03 3.55
N PHE A 176 -1.02 11.50 4.68
CA PHE A 176 -1.76 12.28 5.68
C PHE A 176 -1.07 13.61 6.00
N ARG A 177 -0.28 14.11 5.04
CA ARG A 177 0.40 15.42 5.08
C ARG A 177 1.23 15.60 6.36
N ALA A 178 1.97 14.55 6.69
CA ALA A 178 2.85 14.51 7.82
C ALA A 178 4.29 14.88 7.45
N ILE A 179 4.98 15.46 8.42
CA ILE A 179 6.41 15.70 8.39
C ILE A 179 7.04 14.86 9.51
N PRO A 180 7.90 13.89 9.18
CA PRO A 180 8.64 13.14 10.18
C PRO A 180 9.74 14.01 10.78
N ILE A 181 9.85 14.00 12.11
CA ILE A 181 10.83 14.79 12.86
C ILE A 181 11.60 13.85 13.78
N TRP A 182 12.93 13.88 13.68
CA TRP A 182 13.79 13.17 14.61
C TRP A 182 13.97 13.99 15.89
N THR A 183 13.54 13.42 17.03
CA THR A 183 13.62 14.08 18.34
C THR A 183 14.94 13.81 19.07
N GLY A 184 15.81 12.95 18.50
CA GLY A 184 17.03 12.46 19.15
C GLY A 184 16.90 11.02 19.65
N THR A 185 15.69 10.59 20.02
CA THR A 185 15.39 9.24 20.52
C THR A 185 14.39 8.48 19.67
N GLU A 186 13.38 9.18 19.16
CA GLU A 186 12.29 8.60 18.38
C GLU A 186 11.89 9.53 17.23
N VAL A 187 11.24 8.97 16.21
CA VAL A 187 10.61 9.73 15.14
C VAL A 187 9.23 10.18 15.63
N SER A 188 9.05 11.48 15.81
CA SER A 188 7.73 12.07 16.02
C SER A 188 7.18 12.59 14.69
N VAL A 189 5.88 12.81 14.62
CA VAL A 189 5.21 13.23 13.39
C VAL A 189 4.38 14.47 13.67
N ILE A 190 4.56 15.49 12.84
CA ILE A 190 3.70 16.68 12.84
C ILE A 190 2.89 16.66 11.56
N ILE A 191 1.59 16.90 11.70
CA ILE A 191 0.67 17.02 10.56
C ILE A 191 0.33 18.47 10.30
N ASP A 192 0.11 18.78 9.03
CA ASP A 192 -0.48 20.04 8.62
C ASP A 192 -1.98 20.05 8.95
N ARG A 193 -2.32 20.75 10.04
CA ARG A 193 -3.69 20.98 10.49
C ARG A 193 -3.84 22.43 10.92
N PRO A 194 -5.03 23.04 10.79
CA PRO A 194 -5.28 24.37 11.34
C PRO A 194 -4.93 24.39 12.84
N ARG A 195 -4.08 25.35 13.24
CA ARG A 195 -3.70 25.59 14.63
C ARG A 195 -3.74 27.08 14.90
N ASP A 196 -4.04 27.42 16.14
CA ASP A 196 -3.97 28.81 16.57
C ASP A 196 -2.53 29.31 16.48
N PRO A 197 -2.31 30.57 16.03
CA PRO A 197 -0.99 31.16 16.00
C PRO A 197 -0.38 31.15 17.41
N VAL A 198 0.75 30.45 17.57
CA VAL A 198 1.43 30.35 18.87
C VAL A 198 2.22 31.63 19.18
N TRP A 199 2.73 32.31 18.14
CA TRP A 199 3.48 33.55 18.28
C TRP A 199 3.07 34.56 17.21
N THR A 200 2.94 35.82 17.62
CA THR A 200 2.71 36.95 16.72
C THR A 200 4.00 37.73 16.57
N TYR A 201 4.59 37.71 15.37
CA TYR A 201 5.75 38.53 15.03
C TYR A 201 5.29 39.83 14.38
N THR A 202 5.82 40.94 14.85
CA THR A 202 5.59 42.29 14.34
C THR A 202 6.94 42.95 14.08
N ASN A 203 6.97 44.01 13.28
CA ASN A 203 8.23 44.71 13.01
C ASN A 203 8.88 45.31 14.29
N ALA A 204 8.13 45.40 15.39
CA ALA A 204 8.61 45.84 16.70
C ALA A 204 9.31 44.73 17.51
N ASN A 205 9.11 43.45 17.18
CA ASN A 205 9.65 42.32 17.95
C ASN A 205 10.64 41.42 17.17
N VAL A 206 11.00 41.81 15.95
CA VAL A 206 11.97 41.10 15.11
C VAL A 206 13.28 41.88 15.05
N VAL A 207 14.38 41.21 15.36
CA VAL A 207 15.73 41.76 15.23
C VAL A 207 16.07 41.84 13.73
N SER A 208 16.45 43.03 13.26
CA SER A 208 16.84 43.32 11.86
C SER A 208 15.71 43.31 10.82
N GLY A 209 14.45 43.31 11.25
CA GLY A 209 13.29 43.38 10.35
C GLY A 209 13.01 42.07 9.60
N PHE A 210 12.09 42.11 8.63
CA PHE A 210 11.70 40.93 7.85
C PHE A 210 12.43 40.90 6.50
N GLU A 211 13.11 39.80 6.21
CA GLU A 211 13.54 39.47 4.85
C GLU A 211 12.43 38.66 4.16
N ARG A 212 12.03 39.07 2.96
CA ARG A 212 11.00 38.40 2.16
C ARG A 212 11.61 37.94 0.86
N SER A 213 11.65 36.63 0.66
CA SER A 213 11.96 36.03 -0.63
C SER A 213 10.67 35.57 -1.31
N TYR A 214 10.65 35.68 -2.63
CA TYR A 214 9.55 35.18 -3.44
C TYR A 214 10.05 34.03 -4.30
N SER A 215 9.23 33.00 -4.45
CA SER A 215 9.50 31.94 -5.41
C SER A 215 9.56 32.48 -6.83
N ALA A 216 10.51 31.98 -7.61
CA ALA A 216 10.62 32.31 -9.02
C ALA A 216 9.35 31.88 -9.76
N ARG A 217 8.90 32.67 -10.74
CA ARG A 217 7.64 32.40 -11.45
C ARG A 217 7.58 31.00 -12.06
N LYS A 218 8.72 30.47 -12.54
CA LYS A 218 8.81 29.14 -13.14
C LYS A 218 8.51 27.99 -12.15
N SER A 219 8.72 28.21 -10.85
CA SER A 219 8.41 27.21 -9.83
C SER A 219 6.99 27.31 -9.28
N ARG A 220 6.16 28.23 -9.80
CA ARG A 220 4.74 28.34 -9.46
C ARG A 220 3.93 27.56 -10.48
N HIS A 221 3.55 26.34 -10.13
CA HIS A 221 2.69 25.50 -10.95
C HIS A 221 1.24 26.00 -10.84
N ASN A 222 0.53 26.04 -11.96
CA ASN A 222 -0.87 26.50 -12.04
C ASN A 222 -1.83 25.40 -12.51
N ALA A 223 -1.30 24.22 -12.81
CA ALA A 223 -2.05 23.01 -13.02
C ALA A 223 -1.35 21.85 -12.32
N VAL A 224 -2.13 20.94 -11.74
CA VAL A 224 -1.65 19.74 -11.09
C VAL A 224 -2.42 18.54 -11.63
N GLN A 225 -1.67 17.51 -12.02
CA GLN A 225 -2.20 16.22 -12.40
C GLN A 225 -1.85 15.20 -11.32
N VAL A 226 -2.86 14.68 -10.64
CA VAL A 226 -2.70 13.70 -9.56
C VAL A 226 -3.13 12.33 -10.05
N THR A 227 -2.22 11.36 -9.97
CA THR A 227 -2.54 9.95 -10.25
C THR A 227 -2.84 9.23 -8.94
N TYR A 228 -3.97 8.51 -8.86
CA TYR A 228 -4.39 7.76 -7.68
C TYR A 228 -5.03 6.41 -8.08
N SER A 229 -5.23 5.49 -7.14
CA SER A 229 -5.86 4.20 -7.41
C SER A 229 -7.38 4.28 -7.20
N ASP A 230 -8.18 4.17 -8.25
CA ASP A 230 -9.63 4.37 -8.14
C ASP A 230 -10.35 3.11 -7.65
N LYS A 231 -10.92 3.18 -6.44
CA LYS A 231 -11.71 2.09 -5.84
C LYS A 231 -12.95 1.72 -6.65
N THR A 232 -13.56 2.65 -7.38
CA THR A 232 -14.75 2.40 -8.20
C THR A 232 -14.42 1.71 -9.52
N ASN A 233 -13.18 1.85 -9.98
CA ASN A 233 -12.67 1.20 -11.19
C ASN A 233 -11.64 0.10 -10.86
N GLY A 234 -11.97 -0.78 -9.91
CA GLY A 234 -11.15 -1.97 -9.63
C GLY A 234 -9.72 -1.68 -9.14
N TYR A 235 -9.47 -0.50 -8.56
CA TYR A 235 -8.16 -0.01 -8.13
C TYR A 235 -7.18 0.29 -9.27
N GLU A 236 -7.67 0.49 -10.50
CA GLU A 236 -6.84 0.97 -11.61
C GLU A 236 -6.37 2.42 -11.39
N SER A 237 -5.22 2.77 -11.97
CA SER A 237 -4.66 4.11 -11.90
C SER A 237 -5.55 5.10 -12.65
N ALA A 238 -6.19 6.01 -11.91
CA ALA A 238 -6.95 7.13 -12.45
C ALA A 238 -6.16 8.43 -12.30
N ILE A 239 -6.47 9.39 -13.16
CA ILE A 239 -5.82 10.69 -13.21
C ILE A 239 -6.88 11.75 -12.94
N GLU A 240 -6.64 12.59 -11.94
CA GLU A 240 -7.39 13.82 -11.73
C GLU A 240 -6.54 15.04 -12.12
N TYR A 241 -7.17 15.98 -12.82
CA TYR A 241 -6.54 17.24 -13.23
C TYR A 241 -7.24 18.40 -12.53
N VAL A 242 -6.45 19.22 -11.85
CA VAL A 242 -6.89 20.44 -11.17
C VAL A 242 -6.11 21.62 -11.74
N SER A 243 -6.81 22.63 -12.24
CA SER A 243 -6.20 23.84 -12.82
C SER A 243 -6.75 25.12 -12.23
N ASP A 244 -5.88 26.13 -12.16
CA ASP A 244 -6.27 27.52 -12.02
C ASP A 244 -6.35 28.16 -13.41
N ASP A 245 -7.56 28.19 -13.96
CA ASP A 245 -7.83 28.68 -15.31
C ASP A 245 -7.53 30.19 -15.45
N GLU A 246 -7.59 30.97 -14.37
CA GLU A 246 -7.28 32.40 -14.42
C GLU A 246 -5.77 32.64 -14.51
N GLU A 247 -4.99 31.91 -13.72
CA GLU A 247 -3.53 31.97 -13.78
C GLU A 247 -2.99 31.40 -15.08
N ILE A 248 -3.60 30.33 -15.62
CA ILE A 248 -3.23 29.76 -16.93
C ILE A 248 -3.47 30.78 -18.05
N LYS A 249 -4.60 31.51 -18.03
CA LYS A 249 -4.88 32.55 -19.04
C LYS A 249 -3.85 33.67 -19.03
N LYS A 250 -3.31 34.02 -17.85
CA LYS A 250 -2.33 35.11 -17.70
C LYS A 250 -0.90 34.67 -18.00
N HIS A 251 -0.54 33.43 -17.65
CA HIS A 251 0.87 33.01 -17.58
C HIS A 251 1.20 31.75 -18.38
N GLY A 252 0.23 31.15 -19.07
CA GLY A 252 0.38 29.90 -19.80
C GLY A 252 0.41 28.68 -18.86
N LEU A 253 0.32 27.48 -19.40
CA LEU A 253 0.25 26.25 -18.61
C LEU A 253 1.62 25.90 -17.99
N ASN A 254 1.65 25.72 -16.66
CA ASN A 254 2.76 25.18 -15.89
C ASN A 254 2.28 23.99 -15.06
N LEU A 255 2.43 22.80 -15.61
CA LEU A 255 1.92 21.54 -15.07
C LEU A 255 2.89 20.93 -14.05
N SER A 256 2.36 20.46 -12.92
CA SER A 256 3.03 19.53 -12.01
C SER A 256 2.34 18.17 -12.05
N GLN A 257 3.10 17.08 -12.10
CA GLN A 257 2.58 15.73 -12.07
C GLN A 257 2.97 15.07 -10.75
N ILE A 258 1.98 14.56 -10.02
CA ILE A 258 2.16 13.96 -8.70
C ILE A 258 1.45 12.61 -8.69
N THR A 259 2.11 11.60 -8.13
CA THR A 259 1.48 10.30 -7.86
C THR A 259 1.12 10.24 -6.39
N ALA A 260 -0.17 10.11 -6.10
CA ALA A 260 -0.69 9.95 -4.76
C ALA A 260 -0.44 8.53 -4.26
N PHE A 261 0.48 8.40 -3.31
CA PHE A 261 0.81 7.12 -2.71
C PHE A 261 -0.32 6.62 -1.79
N GLY A 262 -0.69 5.34 -1.89
CA GLY A 262 -1.56 4.66 -0.91
C GLY A 262 -3.02 5.09 -0.87
N CYS A 263 -3.49 5.67 -1.97
CA CYS A 263 -4.59 6.59 -1.90
C CYS A 263 -5.70 6.24 -2.89
N THR A 264 -6.90 6.02 -2.33
CA THR A 264 -7.97 5.25 -2.99
C THR A 264 -9.28 6.00 -3.24
N SER A 265 -9.34 7.27 -2.81
CA SER A 265 -10.47 8.17 -3.05
C SER A 265 -9.99 9.46 -3.71
N ARG A 266 -10.85 10.01 -4.56
CA ARG A 266 -10.63 11.26 -5.30
C ARG A 266 -10.41 12.43 -4.34
N ASP A 267 -11.37 12.67 -3.43
CA ASP A 267 -11.39 13.87 -2.57
C ASP A 267 -10.28 13.89 -1.50
N LYS A 268 -9.68 12.74 -1.18
CA LYS A 268 -8.54 12.67 -0.24
C LYS A 268 -7.29 13.38 -0.76
N HIS A 269 -7.19 13.59 -2.08
CA HIS A 269 -6.06 14.23 -2.75
C HIS A 269 -6.31 15.68 -3.09
N THR A 270 -7.58 16.01 -3.33
CA THR A 270 -7.98 17.31 -3.81
C THR A 270 -7.69 18.35 -2.73
N VAL A 271 -6.67 19.17 -2.98
CA VAL A 271 -6.43 20.38 -2.22
C VAL A 271 -7.61 21.31 -2.52
N PRO A 272 -8.34 21.85 -1.53
CA PRO A 272 -9.31 22.90 -1.82
C PRO A 272 -8.57 24.05 -2.49
N VAL A 273 -8.99 24.39 -3.71
CA VAL A 273 -8.43 25.48 -4.56
C VAL A 273 -8.53 26.86 -3.89
N ASN A 274 -9.09 26.94 -2.68
CA ASN A 274 -9.22 28.16 -1.91
C ASN A 274 -8.04 28.34 -0.97
N GLY A 275 -6.91 28.83 -1.50
CA GLY A 275 -5.81 29.32 -0.66
C GLY A 275 -4.43 29.21 -1.30
N PHE A 276 -4.25 29.77 -2.49
CA PHE A 276 -2.95 30.28 -2.94
C PHE A 276 -2.94 31.81 -2.87
#